data_AF-A0A1G5AQM7-F1
#
_entry.id   AF-A0A1G5AQM7-F1
#
_cell.length_a   1.000
_cell.length_b   1.000
_cell.length_c   1.000
_cell.angle_alpha   90.00
_cell.angle_beta   90.00
_cell.angle_gamma   90.00
#
_symmetry.space_group_name_H-M   'P 1'
#
loop_
_entity.id
_entity.type
_entity.pdbx_description
1 polymer ?
#
loop_
_entity_poly.entity_id
_entity_poly.type
_entity_poly.pdbx_seq_one_letter_code
_entity_poly.pdbx_strand_id
1 'polypeptide(L)'
;MFRSMHVTFGAALTTLAMMISPQVLAQHADIEAVVIGGKLIVDEENAAPVAFGTGYKIFEGDFGDLPGGLTGTDDPGFLAPSGTFLSGEQLWYHALGTLSFWNGTSWAVAPSGIALTVEDILGSETLISSLGATNPYGVIDQVDSAGGIHAHIDFSISNVNPVGAYLATFELTSRDASGNLPSPYLDSDPFQIAFNRGLSHEAFEASISALVSPVPEPQTYAMLLAGLALCGAMARRRKEITG
;
A
#
# COMPACT_ATOMS: atom_id res chain seq x y z
N MET A 1 31.08 49.03 48.71
CA MET A 1 31.34 48.94 47.25
C MET A 1 30.68 47.65 46.77
N PHE A 2 29.44 47.77 46.29
CA PHE A 2 28.61 46.65 45.84
C PHE A 2 29.02 46.22 44.43
N ARG A 3 29.12 44.91 44.17
CA ARG A 3 29.11 44.38 42.80
C ARG A 3 28.12 43.22 42.74
N SER A 4 26.99 43.51 42.10
CA SER A 4 25.94 42.56 41.75
C SER A 4 26.47 41.62 40.67
N MET A 5 26.25 40.31 40.81
CA MET A 5 26.50 39.34 39.74
C MET A 5 25.21 38.54 39.54
N HIS A 6 24.42 38.96 38.55
CA HIS A 6 23.28 38.22 38.05
C HIS A 6 23.80 37.04 37.23
N VAL A 7 23.42 35.82 37.62
CA VAL A 7 23.54 34.64 36.77
C VAL A 7 22.12 34.24 36.37
N THR A 8 21.73 34.69 35.19
CA THR A 8 20.58 34.18 34.43
C THR A 8 20.97 32.83 33.81
N PHE A 9 20.37 31.74 34.27
CA PHE A 9 20.42 30.46 33.54
C PHE A 9 19.12 30.28 32.77
N GLY A 10 19.26 30.24 31.45
CA GLY A 10 18.19 30.19 30.48
C GLY A 10 17.32 28.94 30.60
N ALA A 11 16.03 29.13 30.35
CA ALA A 11 15.06 28.07 30.16
C ALA A 11 15.49 27.20 28.98
N ALA A 12 15.75 25.91 29.23
CA ALA A 12 15.88 24.92 28.17
C ALA A 12 14.49 24.64 27.61
N LEU A 13 14.21 25.19 26.43
CA LEU A 13 13.03 24.93 25.63
C LEU A 13 13.10 23.49 25.10
N THR A 14 12.47 22.54 25.79
CA THR A 14 12.25 21.19 25.26
C THR A 14 11.17 21.26 24.18
N THR A 15 11.60 21.32 22.92
CA THR A 15 10.74 21.10 21.77
C THR A 15 10.31 19.63 21.72
N LEU A 16 9.13 19.36 22.25
CA LEU A 16 8.40 18.12 21.99
C LEU A 16 8.00 18.14 20.52
N ALA A 17 8.74 17.42 19.68
CA ALA A 17 8.33 17.15 18.31
C ALA A 17 7.10 16.23 18.35
N MET A 18 5.91 16.84 18.38
CA MET A 18 4.68 16.15 17.99
C MET A 18 4.88 15.70 16.55
N MET A 19 5.11 14.40 16.35
CA MET A 19 4.92 13.78 15.05
C MET A 19 3.42 13.85 14.76
N ILE A 20 3.01 14.92 14.11
CA ILE A 20 1.72 14.97 13.45
C ILE A 20 1.88 14.04 12.26
N SER A 21 1.50 12.77 12.42
CA SER A 21 1.27 11.91 11.28
C SER A 21 0.22 12.61 10.41
N PRO A 22 0.49 12.93 9.14
CA PRO A 22 -0.58 13.30 8.23
C PRO A 22 -1.41 12.02 8.00
N GLN A 23 -2.39 11.77 8.86
CA GLN A 23 -3.43 10.78 8.61
C GLN A 23 -4.53 11.45 7.81
N VAL A 24 -4.26 11.74 6.55
CA VAL A 24 -5.29 12.01 5.56
C VAL A 24 -4.74 11.54 4.22
N LEU A 25 -5.25 10.40 3.74
CA LEU A 25 -5.65 10.11 2.36
C LEU A 25 -5.69 8.59 2.15
N ALA A 26 -6.72 7.94 2.65
CA ALA A 26 -7.28 6.78 1.96
C ALA A 26 -8.53 7.27 1.24
N GLN A 27 -8.33 7.88 0.07
CA GLN A 27 -9.42 8.13 -0.87
C GLN A 27 -9.45 6.93 -1.82
N HIS A 28 -10.63 6.34 -2.00
CA HIS A 28 -10.92 5.34 -3.02
C HIS A 28 -10.68 5.99 -4.39
N ALA A 29 -9.42 5.95 -4.82
CA ALA A 29 -8.98 6.53 -6.07
C ALA A 29 -8.66 5.37 -7.00
N ASP A 30 -9.11 5.50 -8.24
CA ASP A 30 -8.80 4.55 -9.29
C ASP A 30 -7.28 4.43 -9.44
N ILE A 31 -6.84 3.24 -9.81
CA ILE A 31 -5.47 2.97 -10.21
C ILE A 31 -5.26 3.65 -11.56
N GLU A 32 -4.63 4.82 -11.55
CA GLU A 32 -4.29 5.54 -12.77
C GLU A 32 -3.15 4.84 -13.52
N ALA A 33 -3.35 4.60 -14.81
CA ALA A 33 -2.39 4.05 -15.74
C ALA A 33 -2.11 5.04 -16.88
N VAL A 34 -0.84 5.36 -17.11
CA VAL A 34 -0.38 6.17 -18.25
C VAL A 34 0.76 5.48 -18.99
N VAL A 35 1.07 5.93 -20.21
CA VAL A 35 2.21 5.43 -20.99
C VAL A 35 3.28 6.52 -21.09
N ILE A 36 4.46 6.26 -20.55
CA ILE A 36 5.61 7.17 -20.63
C ILE A 36 6.81 6.41 -21.18
N GLY A 37 7.40 6.93 -22.26
CA GLY A 37 8.59 6.34 -22.86
C GLY A 37 8.39 4.88 -23.35
N GLY A 38 7.14 4.50 -23.66
CA GLY A 38 6.79 3.14 -24.06
C GLY A 38 6.65 2.14 -22.91
N LYS A 39 6.55 2.60 -21.65
CA LYS A 39 6.28 1.79 -20.47
C LYS A 39 4.97 2.22 -19.81
N LEU A 40 4.20 1.26 -19.31
CA LEU A 40 3.06 1.51 -18.43
C LEU A 40 3.55 2.04 -17.09
N ILE A 41 3.01 3.17 -16.64
CA ILE A 41 3.30 3.77 -15.35
C ILE A 41 2.00 3.83 -14.55
N VAL A 42 2.05 3.33 -13.32
CA VAL A 42 0.95 3.38 -12.37
C VAL A 42 1.19 4.55 -11.42
N ASP A 43 0.16 5.39 -11.21
CA ASP A 43 0.21 6.56 -10.31
C ASP A 43 1.40 7.48 -10.64
N GLU A 44 1.37 8.09 -11.83
CA GLU A 44 2.45 8.98 -12.32
C GLU A 44 2.69 10.17 -11.39
N GLU A 45 1.61 10.74 -10.84
CA GLU A 45 1.66 11.85 -9.88
C GLU A 45 2.32 11.46 -8.55
N ASN A 46 2.54 10.17 -8.34
CA ASN A 46 3.12 9.58 -7.15
C ASN A 46 2.34 9.89 -5.86
N ALA A 47 1.01 9.89 -5.95
CA ALA A 47 0.13 10.17 -4.83
C ALA A 47 -0.07 8.97 -3.91
N ALA A 48 0.00 7.74 -4.43
CA ALA A 48 -0.25 6.53 -3.63
C ALA A 48 0.92 6.24 -2.68
N PRO A 49 0.63 5.75 -1.45
CA PRO A 49 1.65 5.31 -0.50
C PRO A 49 2.57 4.25 -1.09
N VAL A 50 3.82 4.23 -0.62
CA VAL A 50 4.85 3.31 -1.11
C VAL A 50 5.26 2.35 0.01
N ALA A 51 5.16 1.05 -0.24
CA ALA A 51 5.64 0.02 0.66
C ALA A 51 7.16 0.13 0.84
N PHE A 52 7.63 0.32 2.08
CA PHE A 52 9.04 0.52 2.39
C PHE A 52 9.92 -0.66 1.96
N GLY A 53 9.42 -1.89 2.12
CA GLY A 53 10.20 -3.11 1.84
C GLY A 53 10.37 -3.44 0.36
N THR A 54 9.40 -3.08 -0.49
CA THR A 54 9.38 -3.44 -1.91
C THR A 54 9.55 -2.25 -2.84
N GLY A 55 9.23 -1.03 -2.38
CA GLY A 55 9.11 0.15 -3.22
C GLY A 55 7.82 0.19 -4.06
N TYR A 56 6.88 -0.72 -3.82
CA TYR A 56 5.64 -0.82 -4.60
C TYR A 56 4.60 0.17 -4.11
N LYS A 57 3.80 0.69 -5.05
CA LYS A 57 2.61 1.49 -4.76
C LYS A 57 1.55 0.65 -4.06
N ILE A 58 0.81 1.25 -3.14
CA ILE A 58 -0.27 0.60 -2.39
C ILE A 58 -1.57 1.31 -2.71
N PHE A 59 -2.56 0.55 -3.17
CA PHE A 59 -3.94 0.95 -3.33
C PHE A 59 -4.81 0.18 -2.34
N GLU A 60 -6.02 0.67 -2.09
CA GLU A 60 -6.90 0.15 -1.05
C GLU A 60 -8.27 -0.18 -1.64
N GLY A 61 -8.84 -1.29 -1.18
CA GLY A 61 -10.22 -1.70 -1.42
C GLY A 61 -10.85 -2.24 -0.14
N ASP A 62 -12.17 -2.40 -0.10
CA ASP A 62 -12.88 -2.88 1.09
C ASP A 62 -13.91 -3.96 0.72
N PHE A 63 -13.64 -5.21 1.13
CA PHE A 63 -14.63 -6.28 0.98
C PHE A 63 -15.78 -6.07 1.97
N GLY A 64 -17.02 -6.20 1.48
CA GLY A 64 -18.17 -5.92 2.34
C GLY A 64 -18.91 -4.64 1.95
N ASP A 65 -18.54 -4.00 0.84
CA ASP A 65 -19.26 -2.86 0.31
C ASP A 65 -20.69 -3.23 -0.14
N LEU A 66 -21.54 -2.20 -0.29
CA LEU A 66 -22.94 -2.41 -0.67
C LEU A 66 -23.10 -3.12 -2.03
N PRO A 67 -22.29 -2.82 -3.07
CA PRO A 67 -22.37 -3.49 -4.37
C PRO A 67 -21.89 -4.97 -4.35
N GLY A 68 -20.74 -5.26 -3.74
CA GLY A 68 -20.06 -6.56 -3.76
C GLY A 68 -20.47 -7.52 -2.64
N GLY A 69 -21.29 -7.07 -1.69
CA GLY A 69 -21.76 -7.90 -0.58
C GLY A 69 -20.63 -8.29 0.38
N LEU A 70 -20.83 -9.32 1.21
CA LEU A 70 -19.97 -9.61 2.37
C LEU A 70 -18.51 -9.99 2.07
N THR A 71 -18.18 -10.26 0.81
CA THR A 71 -16.88 -10.79 0.37
C THR A 71 -16.36 -10.15 -0.90
N GLY A 72 -17.15 -9.29 -1.56
CA GLY A 72 -16.79 -8.67 -2.83
C GLY A 72 -16.56 -7.18 -2.71
N THR A 73 -15.91 -6.63 -3.73
CA THR A 73 -15.80 -5.20 -4.03
C THR A 73 -15.41 -5.03 -5.50
N ASP A 74 -15.80 -3.94 -6.13
CA ASP A 74 -15.36 -3.51 -7.46
C ASP A 74 -14.35 -2.34 -7.39
N ASP A 75 -13.85 -2.06 -6.19
CA ASP A 75 -12.85 -1.04 -5.90
C ASP A 75 -11.48 -1.63 -5.51
N PRO A 76 -10.36 -0.97 -5.89
CA PRO A 76 -10.32 0.25 -6.70
C PRO A 76 -10.61 -0.02 -8.19
N GLY A 77 -11.16 0.98 -8.87
CA GLY A 77 -11.26 1.00 -10.32
C GLY A 77 -9.90 1.20 -11.00
N PHE A 78 -9.92 1.20 -12.33
CA PHE A 78 -8.76 1.50 -13.18
C PHE A 78 -9.12 2.66 -14.12
N LEU A 79 -8.20 3.62 -14.20
CA LEU A 79 -8.38 4.82 -15.01
C LEU A 79 -7.18 5.02 -15.93
N ALA A 80 -7.44 5.30 -17.19
CA ALA A 80 -6.45 5.86 -18.10
C ALA A 80 -7.03 7.09 -18.77
N PRO A 81 -6.41 8.28 -18.63
CA PRO A 81 -6.89 9.49 -19.29
C PRO A 81 -6.96 9.31 -20.81
N SER A 82 -7.88 10.02 -21.46
CA SER A 82 -7.98 10.02 -22.93
C SER A 82 -6.65 10.40 -23.58
N GLY A 83 -6.28 9.69 -24.64
CA GLY A 83 -5.02 9.84 -25.36
C GLY A 83 -3.85 9.05 -24.78
N THR A 84 -4.06 8.28 -23.71
CA THR A 84 -3.03 7.39 -23.14
C THR A 84 -2.68 6.25 -24.08
N PHE A 85 -3.70 5.64 -24.69
CA PHE A 85 -3.59 4.44 -25.50
C PHE A 85 -4.13 4.65 -26.92
N LEU A 86 -3.86 3.70 -27.82
CA LEU A 86 -4.54 3.66 -29.11
C LEU A 86 -5.91 2.98 -28.96
N SER A 87 -6.91 3.51 -29.66
CA SER A 87 -8.26 2.92 -29.69
C SER A 87 -8.21 1.43 -30.05
N GLY A 88 -8.92 0.62 -29.26
CA GLY A 88 -9.02 -0.83 -29.45
C GLY A 88 -7.87 -1.65 -28.84
N GLU A 89 -6.83 -1.02 -28.29
CA GLU A 89 -5.90 -1.72 -27.40
C GLU A 89 -6.63 -2.23 -26.15
N GLN A 90 -5.99 -3.16 -25.43
CA GLN A 90 -6.53 -3.67 -24.18
C GLN A 90 -5.53 -3.47 -23.05
N LEU A 91 -6.03 -3.04 -21.90
CA LEU A 91 -5.28 -3.02 -20.66
C LEU A 91 -5.58 -4.31 -19.89
N TRP A 92 -4.53 -4.91 -19.35
CA TRP A 92 -4.58 -6.18 -18.64
C TRP A 92 -3.87 -6.04 -17.30
N TYR A 93 -4.27 -6.87 -16.34
CA TYR A 93 -3.48 -7.11 -15.14
C TYR A 93 -2.72 -8.43 -15.27
N HIS A 94 -1.60 -8.52 -14.55
CA HIS A 94 -0.89 -9.75 -14.28
C HIS A 94 -0.69 -9.89 -12.76
N ALA A 95 -1.33 -10.89 -12.16
CA ALA A 95 -1.24 -11.21 -10.75
C ALA A 95 0.07 -11.93 -10.41
N LEU A 96 0.78 -11.43 -9.40
CA LEU A 96 2.11 -11.87 -9.03
C LEU A 96 2.13 -12.51 -7.63
N GLY A 97 2.98 -13.53 -7.47
CA GLY A 97 3.31 -14.10 -6.17
C GLY A 97 2.12 -14.74 -5.44
N THR A 98 2.12 -14.63 -4.12
CA THR A 98 1.13 -15.25 -3.22
C THR A 98 0.28 -14.20 -2.51
N LEU A 99 -0.92 -14.58 -2.07
CA LEU A 99 -1.76 -13.73 -1.23
C LEU A 99 -1.15 -13.57 0.17
N SER A 100 -1.04 -12.34 0.65
CA SER A 100 -0.63 -12.02 2.01
C SER A 100 -1.84 -11.64 2.88
N PHE A 101 -1.70 -11.79 4.19
CA PHE A 101 -2.74 -11.54 5.18
C PHE A 101 -2.18 -10.79 6.39
N TRP A 102 -2.88 -9.74 6.80
CA TRP A 102 -2.66 -9.03 8.05
C TRP A 102 -3.49 -9.66 9.16
N ASN A 103 -2.80 -10.25 10.14
CA ASN A 103 -3.42 -10.93 11.28
C ASN A 103 -3.74 -10.00 12.48
N GLY A 104 -3.59 -8.69 12.31
CA GLY A 104 -3.68 -7.71 13.40
C GLY A 104 -2.34 -7.30 14.01
N THR A 105 -1.23 -7.95 13.65
CA THR A 105 0.11 -7.64 14.18
C THR A 105 1.19 -7.61 13.11
N SER A 106 1.12 -8.50 12.12
CA SER A 106 2.11 -8.61 11.05
C SER A 106 1.48 -9.08 9.74
N TRP A 107 2.05 -8.64 8.62
CA TRP A 107 1.81 -9.24 7.32
C TRP A 107 2.53 -10.59 7.22
N ALA A 108 1.80 -11.63 6.82
CA ALA A 108 2.32 -12.97 6.57
C ALA A 108 1.60 -13.59 5.36
N VAL A 109 2.00 -14.78 4.94
CA VAL A 109 1.27 -15.53 3.90
C VAL A 109 -0.16 -15.81 4.36
N ALA A 110 -1.14 -15.70 3.45
CA ALA A 110 -2.54 -15.94 3.74
C ALA A 110 -2.80 -17.38 4.26
N PRO A 111 -3.84 -17.59 5.10
CA PRO A 111 -4.20 -18.92 5.57
C PRO A 111 -4.49 -19.91 4.43
N SER A 112 -4.20 -21.18 4.63
CA SER A 112 -4.49 -22.23 3.65
C SER A 112 -6.00 -22.30 3.36
N GLY A 113 -6.36 -22.39 2.08
CA GLY A 113 -7.76 -22.46 1.64
C GLY A 113 -8.43 -21.08 1.46
N ILE A 114 -7.74 -19.99 1.80
CA ILE A 114 -8.18 -18.64 1.48
C ILE A 114 -7.58 -18.22 0.13
N ALA A 115 -8.42 -17.67 -0.74
CA ALA A 115 -8.03 -17.16 -2.04
C ALA A 115 -8.77 -15.86 -2.34
N LEU A 116 -8.05 -14.92 -2.95
CA LEU A 116 -8.60 -13.77 -3.65
C LEU A 116 -8.93 -14.22 -5.07
N THR A 117 -10.17 -14.00 -5.49
CA THR A 117 -10.61 -14.14 -6.86
C THR A 117 -10.69 -12.74 -7.48
N VAL A 118 -10.12 -12.60 -8.68
CA VAL A 118 -10.29 -11.43 -9.54
C VAL A 118 -11.04 -11.89 -10.77
N GLU A 119 -12.27 -11.42 -10.95
CA GLU A 119 -13.05 -11.67 -12.17
C GLU A 119 -12.81 -10.52 -13.13
N ASP A 120 -12.30 -10.84 -14.32
CA ASP A 120 -12.01 -9.86 -15.35
C ASP A 120 -13.27 -9.46 -16.14
N ILE A 121 -13.18 -8.46 -17.02
CA ILE A 121 -14.37 -7.96 -17.77
C ILE A 121 -14.97 -9.00 -18.73
N LEU A 122 -14.26 -10.11 -18.98
CA LEU A 122 -14.71 -11.23 -19.82
C LEU A 122 -15.28 -12.40 -18.99
N GLY A 123 -15.36 -12.26 -17.66
CA GLY A 123 -15.81 -13.31 -16.74
C GLY A 123 -14.77 -14.40 -16.49
N SER A 124 -13.50 -14.15 -16.80
CA SER A 124 -12.41 -15.08 -16.47
C SER A 124 -11.89 -14.81 -15.07
N GLU A 125 -11.71 -15.88 -14.29
CA GLU A 125 -11.25 -15.78 -12.92
C GLU A 125 -9.74 -15.99 -12.81
N THR A 126 -9.07 -15.07 -12.14
CA THR A 126 -7.73 -15.25 -11.57
C THR A 126 -7.87 -15.59 -10.10
N LEU A 127 -7.19 -16.64 -9.63
CA LEU A 127 -7.15 -16.97 -8.19
C LEU A 127 -5.75 -16.74 -7.62
N ILE A 128 -5.65 -15.99 -6.52
CA ILE A 128 -4.42 -15.72 -5.79
C ILE A 128 -4.55 -16.30 -4.39
N SER A 129 -3.67 -17.23 -4.04
CA SER A 129 -3.70 -17.92 -2.74
C SER A 129 -2.30 -17.96 -2.11
N SER A 130 -2.17 -18.65 -0.98
CA SER A 130 -0.87 -18.95 -0.37
C SER A 130 0.04 -19.83 -1.21
N LEU A 131 -0.48 -20.47 -2.26
CA LEU A 131 0.28 -21.29 -3.20
C LEU A 131 0.77 -20.52 -4.44
N GLY A 132 0.24 -19.31 -4.65
CA GLY A 132 0.53 -18.49 -5.83
C GLY A 132 -0.73 -18.09 -6.59
N ALA A 133 -0.53 -17.41 -7.72
CA ALA A 133 -1.58 -17.07 -8.67
C ALA A 133 -1.80 -18.18 -9.71
N THR A 134 -3.06 -18.47 -10.04
CA THR A 134 -3.48 -19.36 -11.13
C THR A 134 -4.33 -18.59 -12.12
N ASN A 135 -4.13 -18.85 -13.41
CA ASN A 135 -4.66 -18.02 -14.50
C ASN A 135 -4.34 -16.53 -14.29
N PRO A 136 -3.06 -16.14 -14.17
CA PRO A 136 -2.68 -14.88 -13.53
C PRO A 136 -2.92 -13.64 -14.41
N TYR A 137 -3.49 -13.77 -15.61
CA TYR A 137 -3.73 -12.66 -16.52
C TYR A 137 -5.24 -12.48 -16.71
N GLY A 138 -5.71 -11.24 -16.63
CA GLY A 138 -7.09 -10.87 -16.94
C GLY A 138 -7.21 -9.52 -17.61
N VAL A 139 -8.30 -9.34 -18.37
CA VAL A 139 -8.61 -8.10 -19.09
C VAL A 139 -9.27 -7.11 -18.14
N ILE A 140 -8.68 -5.91 -18.02
CA ILE A 140 -9.31 -4.81 -17.30
C ILE A 140 -10.41 -4.21 -18.19
N ASP A 141 -10.02 -3.70 -19.36
CA ASP A 141 -10.96 -3.18 -20.35
C ASP A 141 -10.29 -3.02 -21.73
N GLN A 142 -11.13 -2.78 -22.75
CA GLN A 142 -10.71 -2.32 -24.05
C GLN A 142 -10.74 -0.78 -24.12
N VAL A 143 -9.66 -0.20 -24.64
CA VAL A 143 -9.48 1.23 -24.82
C VAL A 143 -10.54 1.80 -25.76
N ASP A 144 -11.17 2.89 -25.31
CA ASP A 144 -12.22 3.59 -26.06
C ASP A 144 -11.69 4.35 -27.29
N SER A 145 -12.60 4.97 -28.05
CA SER A 145 -12.21 5.75 -29.24
C SER A 145 -11.37 7.00 -28.93
N ALA A 146 -11.39 7.47 -27.68
CA ALA A 146 -10.61 8.62 -27.21
C ALA A 146 -9.24 8.19 -26.65
N GLY A 147 -8.94 6.90 -26.59
CA GLY A 147 -7.67 6.39 -26.07
C GLY A 147 -7.62 6.29 -24.54
N GLY A 148 -8.77 6.24 -23.87
CA GLY A 148 -8.88 6.13 -22.41
C GLY A 148 -9.57 4.86 -21.95
N ILE A 149 -9.53 4.62 -20.63
CA ILE A 149 -10.23 3.56 -19.91
C ILE A 149 -10.78 4.14 -18.62
N HIS A 150 -11.99 3.72 -18.24
CA HIS A 150 -12.51 3.86 -16.88
C HIS A 150 -13.34 2.60 -16.61
N ALA A 151 -12.76 1.67 -15.85
CA ALA A 151 -13.34 0.35 -15.66
C ALA A 151 -13.18 -0.12 -14.22
N HIS A 152 -14.14 -0.92 -13.79
CA HIS A 152 -14.13 -1.62 -12.52
C HIS A 152 -14.21 -3.11 -12.82
N ILE A 153 -13.40 -3.90 -12.12
CA ILE A 153 -13.40 -5.37 -12.18
C ILE A 153 -13.67 -5.91 -10.78
N ASP A 154 -14.22 -7.11 -10.70
CA ASP A 154 -14.70 -7.64 -9.43
C ASP A 154 -13.57 -8.35 -8.67
N PHE A 155 -13.38 -7.97 -7.42
CA PHE A 155 -12.53 -8.65 -6.46
C PHE A 155 -13.39 -9.35 -5.42
N SER A 156 -13.05 -10.60 -5.07
CA SER A 156 -13.73 -11.28 -3.96
C SER A 156 -12.83 -12.20 -3.16
N ILE A 157 -13.13 -12.36 -1.87
CA ILE A 157 -12.42 -13.28 -0.99
C ILE A 157 -13.25 -14.55 -0.76
N SER A 158 -12.61 -15.71 -0.80
CA SER A 158 -13.30 -17.00 -0.71
C SER A 158 -13.99 -17.27 0.64
N ASN A 159 -13.67 -16.50 1.69
CA ASN A 159 -14.26 -16.65 3.02
C ASN A 159 -14.29 -15.34 3.81
N VAL A 160 -15.32 -15.20 4.64
CA VAL A 160 -15.45 -14.08 5.59
C VAL A 160 -14.52 -14.19 6.81
N ASN A 161 -14.00 -15.40 7.07
CA ASN A 161 -13.05 -15.68 8.14
C ASN A 161 -11.70 -16.15 7.58
N PRO A 162 -10.57 -15.66 8.11
CA PRO A 162 -10.46 -14.69 9.21
C PRO A 162 -10.74 -13.24 8.81
N VAL A 163 -11.16 -12.44 9.79
CA VAL A 163 -11.17 -10.96 9.72
C VAL A 163 -9.73 -10.45 9.73
N GLY A 164 -9.42 -9.49 8.86
CA GLY A 164 -8.08 -8.93 8.70
C GLY A 164 -7.99 -8.08 7.44
N ALA A 165 -6.82 -8.00 6.84
CA ALA A 165 -6.63 -7.41 5.52
C ALA A 165 -5.85 -8.36 4.62
N TYR A 166 -6.10 -8.32 3.32
CA TYR A 166 -5.43 -9.16 2.33
C TYR A 166 -4.64 -8.29 1.37
N LEU A 167 -3.43 -8.70 0.99
CA LEU A 167 -2.58 -7.93 0.10
C LEU A 167 -2.17 -8.80 -1.09
N ALA A 168 -2.52 -8.35 -2.29
CA ALA A 168 -2.14 -8.96 -3.55
C ALA A 168 -1.25 -8.02 -4.36
N THR A 169 -0.34 -8.59 -5.15
CA THR A 169 0.59 -7.83 -5.98
C THR A 169 0.23 -8.04 -7.44
N PHE A 170 0.23 -6.97 -8.22
CA PHE A 170 -0.11 -6.95 -9.63
C PHE A 170 0.94 -6.14 -10.40
N GLU A 171 1.03 -6.37 -11.70
CA GLU A 171 1.61 -5.45 -12.67
C GLU A 171 0.60 -5.22 -13.79
N LEU A 172 0.64 -4.06 -14.43
CA LEU A 172 -0.14 -3.79 -15.64
C LEU A 172 0.65 -4.24 -16.86
N THR A 173 -0.06 -4.87 -17.79
CA THR A 173 0.44 -5.23 -19.12
C THR A 173 -0.59 -4.80 -20.16
N SER A 174 -0.21 -4.74 -21.43
CA SER A 174 -1.16 -4.41 -22.50
C SER A 174 -1.08 -5.42 -23.64
N ARG A 175 -2.14 -5.45 -24.45
CA ARG A 175 -2.19 -6.26 -25.66
C ARG A 175 -2.77 -5.45 -26.79
N ASP A 176 -2.35 -5.78 -28.00
CA ASP A 176 -3.00 -5.24 -29.19
C ASP A 176 -4.46 -5.72 -29.30
N ALA A 177 -5.22 -5.11 -30.21
CA ALA A 177 -6.63 -5.47 -30.45
C ALA A 177 -6.85 -6.94 -30.88
N SER A 178 -5.78 -7.66 -31.22
CA SER A 178 -5.83 -9.09 -31.59
C SER A 178 -5.51 -10.01 -30.41
N GLY A 179 -5.25 -9.46 -29.21
CA GLY A 179 -4.87 -10.20 -28.01
C GLY A 179 -3.48 -10.82 -28.07
N ASN A 180 -2.66 -10.44 -29.06
CA ASN A 180 -1.35 -11.04 -29.29
C ASN A 180 -0.24 -10.28 -28.56
N LEU A 181 0.82 -11.01 -28.24
CA LEU A 181 2.10 -10.48 -27.79
C LEU A 181 3.05 -10.29 -29.00
N PRO A 182 3.99 -9.35 -28.95
CA PRO A 182 4.35 -8.53 -27.79
C PRO A 182 3.36 -7.39 -27.52
N SER A 183 3.19 -7.09 -26.24
CA SER A 183 2.52 -5.90 -25.73
C SER A 183 3.05 -4.64 -26.44
N PRO A 184 2.19 -3.66 -26.82
CA PRO A 184 2.65 -2.39 -27.37
C PRO A 184 3.52 -1.59 -26.39
N TYR A 185 3.43 -1.88 -25.09
CA TYR A 185 4.17 -1.20 -24.03
C TYR A 185 4.93 -2.19 -23.13
N LEU A 186 6.01 -1.72 -22.52
CA LEU A 186 6.63 -2.43 -21.40
C LEU A 186 5.68 -2.45 -20.21
N ASP A 187 5.68 -3.57 -19.48
CA ASP A 187 4.88 -3.77 -18.29
C ASP A 187 5.22 -2.73 -17.20
N SER A 188 4.26 -2.46 -16.32
CA SER A 188 4.46 -1.53 -15.22
C SER A 188 5.43 -2.08 -14.19
N ASP A 189 5.93 -1.20 -13.31
CA ASP A 189 6.47 -1.71 -12.05
C ASP A 189 5.33 -2.36 -11.24
N PRO A 190 5.61 -3.40 -10.43
CA PRO A 190 4.58 -3.99 -9.60
C PRO A 190 4.00 -3.01 -8.57
N PHE A 191 2.72 -3.16 -8.31
CA PHE A 191 1.96 -2.45 -7.30
C PHE A 191 1.14 -3.43 -6.49
N GLN A 192 0.58 -2.96 -5.38
CA GLN A 192 -0.16 -3.79 -4.44
C GLN A 192 -1.54 -3.20 -4.20
N ILE A 193 -2.52 -4.08 -4.00
CA ILE A 193 -3.85 -3.72 -3.54
C ILE A 193 -4.08 -4.40 -2.19
N ALA A 194 -4.37 -3.59 -1.18
CA ALA A 194 -4.74 -4.03 0.16
C ALA A 194 -6.26 -4.00 0.29
N PHE A 195 -6.86 -5.14 0.60
CA PHE A 195 -8.30 -5.27 0.79
C PHE A 195 -8.63 -5.41 2.26
N ASN A 196 -9.43 -4.49 2.80
CA ASN A 196 -9.99 -4.64 4.13
C ASN A 196 -10.98 -5.82 4.14
N ARG A 197 -10.91 -6.67 5.17
CA ARG A 197 -11.91 -7.70 5.44
C ARG A 197 -12.47 -7.59 6.85
N GLY A 198 -13.30 -6.58 7.07
CA GLY A 198 -14.08 -6.40 8.30
C GLY A 198 -13.31 -5.83 9.49
N LEU A 199 -12.14 -5.21 9.26
CA LEU A 199 -11.49 -4.38 10.27
C LEU A 199 -12.22 -3.03 10.38
N SER A 200 -12.07 -2.34 11.51
CA SER A 200 -12.39 -0.92 11.56
C SER A 200 -11.42 -0.15 10.65
N HIS A 201 -11.83 1.02 10.19
CA HIS A 201 -10.99 1.89 9.37
C HIS A 201 -9.61 2.11 10.02
N GLU A 202 -9.56 2.43 11.32
CA GLU A 202 -8.30 2.66 12.04
C GLU A 202 -7.40 1.42 12.10
N ALA A 203 -7.99 0.23 12.22
CA ALA A 203 -7.25 -1.03 12.23
C ALA A 203 -6.74 -1.41 10.83
N PHE A 204 -7.49 -1.05 9.78
CA PHE A 204 -7.05 -1.22 8.39
C PHE A 204 -5.90 -0.26 8.04
N GLU A 205 -6.03 1.03 8.37
CA GLU A 205 -4.96 2.03 8.22
C GLU A 205 -3.68 1.63 8.98
N ALA A 206 -3.80 1.01 10.15
CA ALA A 206 -2.65 0.49 10.88
C ALA A 206 -1.92 -0.63 10.09
N SER A 207 -2.64 -1.43 9.31
CA SER A 207 -2.05 -2.45 8.44
C SER A 207 -1.27 -1.83 7.27
N ILE A 208 -1.77 -0.75 6.69
CA ILE A 208 -1.09 0.03 5.64
C ILE A 208 0.14 0.74 6.21
N SER A 209 0.00 1.34 7.40
CA SER A 209 1.10 2.01 8.13
C SER A 209 2.29 1.06 8.37
N ALA A 210 2.01 -0.22 8.62
CA ALA A 210 3.03 -1.27 8.79
C ALA A 210 3.77 -1.62 7.49
N LEU A 211 3.22 -1.30 6.31
CA LEU A 211 3.89 -1.48 5.01
C LEU A 211 4.76 -0.27 4.64
N VAL A 212 4.31 0.95 4.95
CA VAL A 212 4.96 2.21 4.50
C VAL A 212 6.08 2.70 5.40
N SER A 213 6.15 2.22 6.64
CA SER A 213 7.20 2.62 7.59
C SER A 213 7.82 1.41 8.26
N PRO A 214 9.16 1.36 8.41
CA PRO A 214 9.79 0.34 9.22
C PRO A 214 9.37 0.56 10.68
N VAL A 215 8.62 -0.37 11.25
CA VAL A 215 8.39 -0.42 12.70
C VAL A 215 9.77 -0.51 13.37
N PRO A 216 10.17 0.44 14.24
CA PRO A 216 11.49 0.40 14.86
C PRO A 216 11.69 -0.94 15.56
N GLU A 217 12.73 -1.67 15.16
CA GLU A 217 12.99 -2.98 15.76
C GLU A 217 13.20 -2.85 17.28
N PRO A 218 12.86 -3.88 18.07
CA PRO A 218 13.03 -3.84 19.53
C PRO A 218 14.42 -3.40 20.00
N GLN A 219 15.50 -3.67 19.23
CA GLN A 219 16.84 -3.23 19.63
C GLN A 219 17.01 -1.71 19.51
N THR A 220 16.25 -1.02 18.64
CA THR A 220 16.24 0.45 18.54
C THR A 220 15.72 1.08 19.84
N TYR A 221 14.65 0.51 20.41
CA TYR A 221 14.15 0.91 21.72
C TYR A 221 15.14 0.58 22.85
N ALA A 222 15.79 -0.58 22.80
CA ALA A 222 16.80 -0.95 23.77
C ALA A 222 18.00 0.02 23.75
N MET A 223 18.45 0.44 22.56
CA MET A 223 19.54 1.41 22.40
C MET A 223 19.15 2.81 22.88
N LEU A 224 17.92 3.25 22.61
CA LEU A 224 17.39 4.50 23.15
C LEU A 224 17.37 4.48 24.68
N LEU A 225 16.85 3.40 25.28
CA LEU A 225 16.82 3.23 26.74
C LEU A 225 18.23 3.16 27.33
N ALA A 226 19.16 2.45 26.68
CA ALA A 226 20.56 2.40 27.10
C ALA A 226 21.21 3.79 27.04
N GLY A 227 20.96 4.57 25.99
CA GLY A 227 21.44 5.94 25.85
C GLY A 227 20.90 6.86 26.96
N LEU A 228 19.60 6.77 27.25
CA LEU A 228 18.97 7.52 28.34
C LEU A 228 19.54 7.14 29.71
N ALA A 229 19.76 5.85 29.97
CA ALA A 229 20.37 5.37 31.19
C ALA A 229 21.80 5.91 31.37
N LEU A 230 22.60 5.92 30.29
CA LEU A 230 23.95 6.48 30.31
C LEU A 230 23.94 7.99 30.62
N CYS A 231 23.07 8.76 29.96
CA CYS A 231 22.89 10.19 30.21
C CYS A 231 22.48 10.47 31.67
N GLY A 232 21.56 9.68 32.22
CA GLY A 232 21.16 9.76 33.62
C GLY A 232 22.32 9.50 34.59
N ALA A 233 23.14 8.48 34.31
CA ALA A 233 24.31 8.16 35.11
C ALA A 233 25.37 9.29 35.07
N MET A 234 25.61 9.89 33.90
CA MET A 234 26.54 11.01 33.74
C MET A 234 26.07 12.28 34.46
N ALA A 235 24.76 12.58 34.39
CA ALA A 235 24.17 13.73 35.09
C ALA A 235 24.28 13.58 36.62
N ARG A 236 24.08 12.36 37.14
CA ARG A 236 24.26 12.06 38.57
C ARG A 236 25.70 12.25 39.02
N ARG A 237 26.67 11.71 38.26
CA ARG A 237 28.11 11.89 38.55
C ARG A 237 28.53 13.35 38.60
N ARG A 238 28.00 14.22 37.72
CA ARG A 238 28.31 15.66 37.75
C ARG A 238 27.82 16.35 39.03
N LYS A 239 26.66 15.95 39.56
CA LYS A 239 26.16 16.50 40.83
C LYS A 239 27.06 16.13 42.02
N GLU A 240 27.62 14.92 42.04
CA GLU A 240 28.51 14.47 43.12
C GLU A 240 29.88 15.17 43.12
N ILE A 241 30.35 15.67 41.97
CA ILE A 241 31.65 16.36 41.84
C ILE A 241 31.56 17.87 42.15
N THR A 242 30.36 18.45 42.08
CA THR A 242 30.14 19.90 42.22
C THR A 242 29.47 20.29 43.56
N GLY A 243 29.38 19.35 44.51
CA GLY A 243 28.82 19.53 45.85
C GLY A 243 29.87 19.53 46.95
#